data_AF-A0A3E3I5R0-F1
#
_entry.id   AF-A0A3E3I5R0-F1
#
_cell.length_a   1.000
_cell.length_b   1.000
_cell.length_c   1.000
_cell.angle_alpha   90.00
_cell.angle_beta   90.00
_cell.angle_gamma   90.00
#
_symmetry.space_group_name_H-M   'P 1'
#
loop_
_entity.id
_entity.type
_entity.pdbx_description
1 polymer ?
#
loop_
_entity_poly.entity_id
_entity_poly.type
_entity_poly.pdbx_seq_one_letter_code
_entity_poly.pdbx_strand_id
1 'polypeptide(L)'
;MNIADKIRSARIKKEYTQEQAAEKLLVSRQTISNWENGKSLPDVISIIRMSELYEVSLDKLLKGDKVLMEKIEKDARDAKAEKKIIMFAWVAIAAGTAMFILGKVFKGNPLLDFLNGALPWVFLGLLFLFAVLYLNKEEKK
;
A
#
# COMPACT_ATOMS: atom_id res chain seq x y z
N MET A 1 -21.23 -7.22 -15.77
CA MET A 1 -21.85 -6.62 -14.57
C MET A 1 -20.72 -6.13 -13.68
N ASN A 2 -20.64 -4.83 -13.45
CA ASN A 2 -19.59 -4.24 -12.61
C ASN A 2 -19.93 -4.44 -11.12
N ILE A 3 -19.00 -4.10 -10.23
CA ILE A 3 -19.19 -4.23 -8.78
C ILE A 3 -20.33 -3.35 -8.27
N ALA A 4 -20.53 -2.16 -8.84
CA ALA A 4 -21.60 -1.24 -8.45
C ALA A 4 -22.98 -1.89 -8.61
N ASP A 5 -23.21 -2.51 -9.77
CA ASP A 5 -24.44 -3.26 -10.08
C ASP A 5 -24.63 -4.44 -9.12
N LYS A 6 -23.55 -5.14 -8.79
CA LYS A 6 -23.59 -6.32 -7.90
C LYS A 6 -23.93 -5.94 -6.47
N ILE A 7 -23.35 -4.86 -5.96
CA ILE A 7 -23.65 -4.33 -4.63
C ILE A 7 -25.13 -3.93 -4.56
N ARG A 8 -25.60 -3.14 -5.53
CA ARG A 8 -27.00 -2.72 -5.60
C ARG A 8 -27.95 -3.92 -5.65
N SER A 9 -27.65 -4.90 -6.51
CA SER A 9 -28.47 -6.09 -6.67
C SER A 9 -28.51 -6.96 -5.40
N ALA A 10 -27.37 -7.12 -4.73
CA ALA A 10 -27.26 -7.86 -3.48
C ALA A 10 -28.04 -7.17 -2.34
N ARG A 11 -27.92 -5.84 -2.24
CA ARG A 11 -28.68 -5.03 -1.27
C ARG A 11 -30.19 -5.16 -1.48
N ILE A 12 -30.65 -4.99 -2.72
CA ILE A 12 -32.08 -5.09 -3.06
C ILE A 12 -32.61 -6.50 -2.76
N LYS A 13 -31.82 -7.55 -3.04
CA LYS A 13 -32.21 -8.93 -2.74
C LYS A 13 -32.39 -9.21 -1.25
N LYS A 14 -31.72 -8.45 -0.38
CA LYS A 14 -31.90 -8.48 1.08
C LYS A 14 -32.90 -7.45 1.60
N GLU A 15 -33.57 -6.74 0.70
CA GLU A 15 -34.61 -5.74 1.01
C GLU A 15 -34.11 -4.59 1.89
N TYR A 16 -32.80 -4.32 1.87
CA TYR A 16 -32.22 -3.20 2.62
C TYR A 16 -32.32 -1.90 1.85
N THR A 17 -32.67 -0.82 2.54
CA THR A 17 -32.46 0.55 2.04
C THR A 17 -30.95 0.87 2.04
N GLN A 18 -30.55 1.90 1.28
CA GLN A 18 -29.16 2.37 1.34
C GLN A 18 -28.76 2.82 2.76
N GLU A 19 -29.71 3.36 3.52
CA GLU A 19 -29.49 3.78 4.92
C GLU A 19 -29.23 2.57 5.82
N GLN A 20 -30.07 1.54 5.74
CA GLN A 20 -29.93 0.31 6.52
C GLN A 20 -28.64 -0.43 6.18
N ALA A 21 -28.28 -0.49 4.89
CA ALA A 21 -27.02 -1.10 4.48
C ALA A 21 -25.81 -0.30 4.99
N ALA A 22 -25.88 1.03 4.97
CA ALA A 22 -24.83 1.89 5.47
C ALA A 22 -24.60 1.69 6.98
N GLU A 23 -25.68 1.67 7.76
CA GLU A 23 -25.65 1.40 9.20
C GLU A 23 -25.01 0.04 9.51
N LYS A 24 -25.44 -1.02 8.82
CA LYS A 24 -24.91 -2.38 9.02
C LYS A 24 -23.47 -2.55 8.57
N LEU A 25 -23.02 -1.80 7.56
CA LEU A 25 -21.64 -1.83 7.06
C LEU A 25 -20.71 -0.85 7.77
N LEU A 26 -21.24 -0.02 8.69
CA LEU A 26 -20.53 1.02 9.43
C LEU A 26 -19.88 2.06 8.50
N VAL A 27 -20.63 2.50 7.50
CA VAL A 27 -20.22 3.56 6.56
C VAL A 27 -21.34 4.59 6.40
N SER A 28 -21.05 5.72 5.75
CA SER A 28 -22.09 6.70 5.45
C SER A 28 -23.04 6.20 4.35
N ARG A 29 -24.29 6.65 4.38
CA ARG A 29 -25.24 6.42 3.27
C ARG A 29 -24.70 6.93 1.93
N GLN A 30 -23.98 8.06 1.93
CA GLN A 30 -23.34 8.60 0.74
C GLN A 30 -22.29 7.64 0.18
N THR A 31 -21.55 6.94 1.04
CA THR A 31 -20.58 5.91 0.65
C THR A 31 -21.26 4.77 -0.11
N ILE A 32 -22.37 4.22 0.43
CA ILE A 32 -23.17 3.20 -0.26
C ILE A 32 -23.67 3.71 -1.62
N SER A 33 -24.21 4.92 -1.66
CA SER A 33 -24.68 5.54 -2.90
C SER A 33 -23.54 5.70 -3.92
N ASN A 34 -22.36 6.11 -3.49
CA ASN A 34 -21.20 6.26 -4.39
C ASN A 34 -20.73 4.90 -4.94
N TRP A 35 -20.70 3.84 -4.12
CA TRP A 35 -20.36 2.50 -4.58
C TRP A 35 -21.37 1.97 -5.60
N GLU A 36 -22.67 2.12 -5.32
CA GLU A 36 -23.74 1.64 -6.21
C GLU A 36 -23.89 2.45 -7.50
N ASN A 37 -23.30 3.64 -7.57
CA ASN A 37 -23.27 4.49 -8.76
C ASN A 37 -21.89 4.49 -9.45
N GLY A 38 -20.95 3.66 -8.99
CA GLY A 38 -19.60 3.57 -9.56
C GLY A 38 -18.73 4.82 -9.38
N LYS A 39 -19.12 5.76 -8.50
CA LYS A 39 -18.35 6.99 -8.22
C LYS A 39 -17.09 6.72 -7.39
N SER A 40 -17.09 5.62 -6.65
CA SER A 40 -15.94 5.14 -5.87
C SER A 40 -16.01 3.62 -5.76
N LEU A 41 -14.87 2.97 -5.52
CA LEU A 41 -14.81 1.54 -5.26
C LEU A 41 -14.70 1.25 -3.76
N PRO A 42 -15.35 0.20 -3.25
CA PRO A 42 -15.14 -0.25 -1.88
C PRO A 42 -13.73 -0.82 -1.69
N ASP A 43 -13.24 -0.79 -0.44
CA ASP A 43 -12.04 -1.53 -0.05
C ASP A 43 -12.35 -3.01 0.22
N VAL A 44 -11.29 -3.82 0.39
CA VAL A 44 -11.41 -5.27 0.61
C VAL A 44 -12.24 -5.60 1.86
N ILE A 45 -12.08 -4.84 2.94
CA ILE A 45 -12.80 -5.08 4.21
C ILE A 45 -14.30 -4.84 4.02
N SER A 46 -14.65 -3.77 3.31
CA SER A 46 -16.02 -3.43 2.95
C SER A 46 -16.65 -4.52 2.09
N ILE A 47 -15.90 -5.09 1.15
CA ILE A 47 -16.38 -6.20 0.30
C ILE A 47 -16.61 -7.47 1.13
N ILE A 48 -15.73 -7.78 2.09
CA ILE A 48 -15.92 -8.91 3.02
C ILE A 48 -17.19 -8.69 3.86
N ARG A 49 -17.36 -7.52 4.46
CA ARG A 49 -18.58 -7.18 5.21
C ARG A 49 -19.84 -7.27 4.35
N MET A 50 -19.77 -6.85 3.09
CA MET A 50 -20.87 -7.00 2.14
C MET A 50 -21.16 -8.46 1.80
N SER A 51 -20.14 -9.30 1.67
CA SER A 51 -20.29 -10.75 1.46
C SER A 51 -21.07 -11.39 2.61
N GLU A 52 -20.75 -11.01 3.84
CA GLU A 52 -21.45 -11.49 5.04
C GLU A 52 -22.87 -10.91 5.15
N LEU A 53 -23.01 -9.59 5.06
CA LEU A 53 -24.29 -8.89 5.18
C LEU A 53 -25.31 -9.35 4.13
N TYR A 54 -24.86 -9.50 2.87
CA TYR A 54 -25.74 -9.87 1.79
C TYR A 54 -25.83 -11.38 1.55
N GLU A 55 -25.08 -12.19 2.30
CA GLU A 55 -24.95 -13.63 2.12
C GLU A 55 -24.65 -14.01 0.66
N VAL A 56 -23.68 -13.29 0.08
CA VAL A 56 -23.20 -13.50 -1.29
C VAL A 56 -21.73 -13.83 -1.23
N SER A 57 -21.27 -14.87 -1.93
CA SER A 57 -19.84 -15.22 -1.93
C SER A 57 -18.98 -14.07 -2.47
N LEU A 58 -17.79 -13.90 -1.88
CA LEU A 58 -16.75 -12.98 -2.36
C LEU A 58 -16.49 -13.14 -3.85
N ASP A 59 -16.42 -14.39 -4.32
CA ASP A 59 -16.26 -14.71 -5.75
C ASP A 59 -17.33 -14.05 -6.62
N LYS A 60 -18.59 -14.07 -6.19
CA LYS A 60 -19.69 -13.49 -6.95
C LYS A 60 -19.62 -11.96 -6.95
N LEU A 61 -19.19 -11.34 -5.85
CA LEU A 61 -18.94 -9.90 -5.78
C LEU A 61 -17.74 -9.49 -6.67
N LEU A 62 -16.61 -10.20 -6.57
CA LEU A 62 -15.33 -9.80 -7.16
C LEU A 62 -15.15 -10.22 -8.63
N LYS A 63 -15.50 -11.46 -9.00
CA LYS A 63 -15.13 -12.01 -10.32
C LYS A 63 -15.78 -11.24 -11.48
N GLY A 64 -15.00 -10.92 -12.51
CA GLY A 64 -15.47 -10.26 -13.72
C GLY A 64 -15.48 -8.73 -13.67
N ASP A 65 -15.01 -8.12 -12.58
CA ASP A 65 -14.73 -6.68 -12.53
C ASP A 65 -13.21 -6.43 -12.54
N LYS A 66 -12.68 -6.11 -13.72
CA LYS A 66 -11.23 -5.87 -13.90
C LYS A 66 -10.73 -4.67 -13.11
N VAL A 67 -11.51 -3.59 -13.07
CA VAL A 67 -11.11 -2.33 -12.42
C VAL A 67 -10.98 -2.55 -10.91
N LEU A 68 -11.91 -3.30 -10.31
CA LEU A 68 -11.81 -3.66 -8.90
C LEU A 68 -10.59 -4.55 -8.61
N MET A 69 -10.32 -5.54 -9.44
CA MET A 69 -9.17 -6.42 -9.27
C MET A 69 -7.85 -5.66 -9.38
N GLU A 70 -7.73 -4.78 -10.37
CA GLU A 70 -6.57 -3.89 -10.53
C GLU A 70 -6.36 -2.98 -9.31
N LYS A 71 -7.44 -2.43 -8.74
CA LYS A 71 -7.37 -1.66 -7.49
C LYS A 71 -6.87 -2.51 -6.33
N ILE A 72 -7.42 -3.71 -6.11
CA ILE A 72 -7.00 -4.59 -5.01
C ILE A 72 -5.52 -4.97 -5.16
N GLU A 73 -5.08 -5.29 -6.38
CA GLU A 73 -3.67 -5.59 -6.65
C GLU A 73 -2.77 -4.38 -6.41
N LYS A 74 -3.22 -3.17 -6.76
CA LYS A 74 -2.49 -1.92 -6.48
C LYS A 74 -2.39 -1.67 -4.99
N ASP A 75 -3.51 -1.69 -4.26
CA ASP A 75 -3.55 -1.51 -2.80
C ASP A 75 -2.59 -2.51 -2.10
N ALA A 76 -2.53 -3.77 -2.59
CA ALA A 76 -1.61 -4.79 -2.07
C ALA A 76 -0.13 -4.54 -2.43
N ARG A 77 0.16 -3.91 -3.57
CA ARG A 77 1.53 -3.50 -3.96
C ARG A 77 2.00 -2.32 -3.11
N ASP A 78 1.14 -1.31 -2.95
CA ASP A 78 1.46 -0.09 -2.21
C ASP A 78 1.78 -0.43 -0.74
N ALA A 79 0.97 -1.29 -0.11
CA ALA A 79 1.23 -1.78 1.25
C ALA A 79 2.56 -2.57 1.40
N LYS A 80 3.03 -3.23 0.32
CA LYS A 80 4.34 -3.91 0.33
C LYS A 80 5.49 -2.94 0.11
N ALA A 81 5.30 -1.91 -0.71
CA ALA A 81 6.31 -0.88 -0.98
C ALA A 81 6.64 -0.10 0.30
N GLU A 82 5.61 0.30 1.07
CA GLU A 82 5.79 1.00 2.36
C GLU A 82 6.68 0.22 3.34
N LYS A 83 6.45 -1.09 3.47
CA LYS A 83 7.26 -1.95 4.35
C LYS A 83 8.73 -2.06 3.90
N LYS A 84 8.98 -2.12 2.59
CA LYS A 84 10.36 -2.17 2.07
C LYS A 84 11.10 -0.87 2.36
N ILE A 85 10.47 0.28 2.18
CA ILE A 85 11.07 1.60 2.45
C ILE A 85 11.49 1.69 3.92
N ILE A 86 10.60 1.30 4.84
CA ILE A 86 10.90 1.29 6.28
C ILE A 86 12.07 0.35 6.60
N MET A 87 12.13 -0.83 5.98
CA MET A 87 13.24 -1.78 6.17
C MET A 87 14.58 -1.20 5.70
N PHE A 88 14.64 -0.58 4.52
CA PHE A 88 15.87 0.05 4.01
C PHE A 88 16.34 1.19 4.91
N ALA A 89 15.43 1.98 5.48
CA ALA A 89 15.76 3.05 6.41
C ALA A 89 16.48 2.51 7.66
N TRP A 90 15.97 1.43 8.28
CA TRP A 90 16.63 0.80 9.44
C TRP A 90 18.00 0.23 9.12
N VAL A 91 18.16 -0.41 7.95
CA VAL A 91 19.46 -0.95 7.51
C VAL A 91 20.48 0.18 7.30
N ALA A 92 20.08 1.30 6.69
CA ALA A 92 20.95 2.45 6.49
C ALA A 92 21.39 3.09 7.82
N ILE A 93 20.47 3.21 8.78
CA ILE A 93 20.78 3.71 10.13
C ILE A 93 21.81 2.79 10.82
N ALA A 94 21.57 1.47 10.81
CA ALA A 94 22.47 0.49 11.42
C ALA A 94 23.86 0.47 10.76
N ALA A 95 23.92 0.58 9.43
CA ALA A 95 25.18 0.66 8.70
C ALA A 95 25.96 1.94 9.04
N GLY A 96 25.27 3.08 9.13
CA GLY A 96 25.87 4.36 9.49
C GLY A 96 26.44 4.37 10.91
N THR A 97 25.72 3.81 11.89
CA THR A 97 26.22 3.70 13.27
C THR A 97 27.40 2.75 13.38
N ALA A 98 27.38 1.62 12.67
CA ALA A 98 28.50 0.68 12.62
C ALA A 98 29.77 1.33 12.01
N MET A 99 29.63 2.04 10.89
CA MET A 99 30.75 2.79 10.28
C MET A 99 31.31 3.85 11.22
N PHE A 100 30.45 4.59 11.93
CA PHE A 100 30.87 5.61 12.88
C PHE A 100 31.71 5.03 14.03
N ILE A 101 31.32 3.87 14.56
CA ILE A 101 32.07 3.15 15.60
C ILE A 101 33.41 2.65 15.05
N LEU A 102 33.41 2.03 13.85
CA LEU A 102 34.62 1.52 13.21
C LEU A 102 35.66 2.62 12.99
N GLY A 103 35.22 3.81 12.55
CA GLY A 103 36.08 4.97 12.34
C GLY A 103 36.78 5.47 13.60
N LYS A 104 36.25 5.20 14.80
CA LYS A 104 36.93 5.54 16.06
C LYS A 104 38.10 4.61 16.39
N VAL A 105 38.09 3.37 15.87
CA VAL A 105 39.07 2.32 16.19
C VAL A 105 40.37 2.48 15.37
N PHE A 106 40.31 3.04 14.17
CA PHE A 106 41.44 3.13 13.23
C PHE A 106 42.21 4.48 13.23
N LYS A 107 42.09 5.27 14.31
CA LYS A 107 42.77 6.58 14.39
C LYS A 107 44.29 6.44 14.33
N GLY A 108 44.94 7.17 13.41
CA GLY A 108 46.41 7.29 13.34
C GLY A 108 47.03 7.08 11.96
N ASN A 109 46.25 6.72 10.94
CA ASN A 109 46.73 6.64 9.55
C ASN A 109 46.00 7.68 8.68
N PRO A 110 46.72 8.66 8.10
CA PRO A 110 46.13 9.73 7.29
C PRO A 110 45.25 9.24 6.13
N LEU A 111 45.61 8.11 5.50
CA LEU A 111 44.82 7.52 4.41
C LEU A 111 43.51 6.92 4.94
N LEU A 112 43.55 6.24 6.10
CA LEU A 112 42.36 5.66 6.73
C LEU A 112 41.44 6.75 7.28
N ASP A 113 41.99 7.84 7.80
CA ASP A 113 41.20 8.99 8.30
C ASP A 113 40.47 9.69 7.14
N PHE A 114 41.14 9.86 5.99
CA PHE A 114 40.51 10.37 4.77
C PHE A 114 39.41 9.43 4.25
N LEU A 115 39.69 8.13 4.15
CA LEU A 115 38.72 7.14 3.67
C LEU A 115 37.50 7.07 4.61
N ASN A 116 37.70 7.03 5.93
CA ASN A 116 36.60 7.03 6.90
C ASN A 116 35.75 8.31 6.84
N GLY A 117 36.35 9.45 6.51
CA GLY A 117 35.62 10.71 6.28
C GLY A 117 34.82 10.72 4.97
N ALA A 118 35.36 10.13 3.90
CA ALA A 118 34.77 10.19 2.55
C ALA A 118 33.78 9.06 2.26
N LEU A 119 34.02 7.84 2.74
CA LEU A 119 33.22 6.64 2.44
C LEU A 119 31.73 6.81 2.77
N PRO A 120 31.34 7.37 3.93
CA PRO A 120 29.94 7.55 4.28
C PRO A 120 29.19 8.43 3.27
N TRP A 121 29.82 9.50 2.77
CA TRP A 121 29.21 10.40 1.78
C TRP A 121 29.07 9.76 0.41
N VAL A 122 30.04 8.95 -0.01
CA VAL A 122 29.95 8.18 -1.27
C VAL A 122 28.83 7.15 -1.19
N PHE A 123 28.72 6.42 -0.07
CA PHE A 123 27.62 5.48 0.17
C PHE A 123 26.26 6.17 0.20
N LEU A 124 26.16 7.35 0.84
CA LEU A 124 24.94 8.14 0.87
C LEU A 124 24.51 8.55 -0.55
N GLY A 125 25.45 9.01 -1.37
CA GLY A 125 25.21 9.39 -2.77
C GLY A 125 24.75 8.21 -3.63
N LEU A 126 25.37 7.04 -3.47
CA LEU A 126 24.96 5.82 -4.18
C LEU A 126 23.57 5.32 -3.74
N LEU A 127 23.27 5.37 -2.44
CA LEU A 127 21.93 5.04 -1.92
C LEU A 127 20.87 5.99 -2.44
N PHE A 128 21.16 7.29 -2.49
CA PHE A 128 20.26 8.29 -3.06
C PHE A 128 20.01 8.03 -4.55
N LEU A 129 21.06 7.77 -5.33
CA LEU A 129 20.93 7.43 -6.75
C LEU A 129 20.08 6.17 -6.96
N PHE A 130 20.31 5.14 -6.14
CA PHE A 130 19.53 3.90 -6.19
C PHE A 130 18.05 4.13 -5.83
N ALA A 131 17.77 4.94 -4.82
CA ALA A 131 16.39 5.31 -4.46
C ALA A 131 15.68 6.06 -5.59
N VAL A 132 16.34 7.04 -6.22
CA VAL A 132 15.79 7.77 -7.37
C VAL A 132 15.49 6.82 -8.54
N LEU A 133 16.41 5.90 -8.85
CA LEU A 133 16.22 4.91 -9.91
C LEU A 133 15.10 3.92 -9.60
N TYR A 134 14.96 3.50 -8.34
CA TYR A 134 13.90 2.60 -7.90
C TYR A 134 12.52 3.27 -8.03
N LEU A 135 12.38 4.51 -7.55
CA LEU A 135 11.13 5.28 -7.64
C LEU A 135 10.70 5.54 -9.09
N ASN A 136 11.64 5.91 -9.96
CA ASN A 136 11.36 6.14 -11.39
C ASN A 136 10.94 4.86 -12.14
N LYS A 137 11.28 3.67 -11.61
CA LYS A 137 10.88 2.39 -12.18
C LYS A 137 9.46 1.96 -11.75
N GLU A 138 8.98 2.42 -10.60
CA GLU A 138 7.60 2.16 -10.16
C GLU A 138 6.58 3.08 -10.83
N GLU A 139 6.94 4.33 -11.19
CA GLU A 139 6.04 5.24 -11.94
C GLU A 139 5.74 4.80 -13.39
N LYS A 140 6.58 3.92 -13.97
CA LYS A 140 6.44 3.45 -15.36
C LYS A 140 5.68 2.12 -15.50
N LYS A 141 5.08 1.59 -14.44
CA LYS A 141 4.24 0.38 -14.44
C LYS A 141 2.79 0.70 -14.14
#